data_AF-A0A3M9XWA3-F1
#
_entry.id   AF-A0A3M9XWA3-F1
#
_cell.length_a   1.000
_cell.length_b   1.000
_cell.length_c   1.000
_cell.angle_alpha   90.00
_cell.angle_beta   90.00
_cell.angle_gamma   90.00
#
_symmetry.space_group_name_H-M   'P 1'
#
loop_
_entity.id
_entity.type
_entity.pdbx_description
1 polymer ?
#
loop_
_entity_poly.entity_id
_entity_poly.type
_entity_poly.pdbx_seq_one_letter_code
_entity_poly.pdbx_strand_id
1 'polypeptide(L)'
;HVDASSSHPRTSLLRQHLEAQSPGGGGGGGEGAAPFDAALPGEGAPLLAAGGSHRSASRDPERKHAADHADLHHRASFSSSTRRASIFAQQADAADLPAGEHLPILVKEVEQDGKIVLAVEGQSTLPQTIFNSINVLIGVGLLSLPLGIKYAGWVCGMTILLLSAAVTSYTAKLLAKCMDLDASLITFSDLAYISYGRNARIATSILFTMELLAACVALFVLFADTLVLLFPGVLTLTMWKFVCALLLIPLNFLPLRLLSFTSVIGIMCCFSIVSIVVIDGLIKQDTPGSLIEPARTYLFPANWLTLPLSFGLLMSPWGGHSVFPNVCNPPLLALDMRHPQKFGKAIKVTFSFSYALDAVTAVVGLLMFGDGVLDEITANILKTSGYPRALTILLCVFIAIIPLTKIPLNGRPIIATVEVLAGLHHHAMADSDGLVGRSATFRGFMRIFIRVATILVFLVISILFPSFDSIMAFMGSALCFTIC
;
A
#
# COMPACT_ATOMS: atom_id res chain seq x y z
N HIS A 1 60.84 2.86 -34.11
CA HIS A 1 60.25 3.33 -32.85
C HIS A 1 58.84 2.78 -32.76
N VAL A 2 58.74 1.62 -32.12
CA VAL A 2 57.53 0.97 -31.62
C VAL A 2 57.63 1.11 -30.11
N ASP A 3 56.55 1.50 -29.42
CA ASP A 3 56.15 0.82 -28.19
C ASP A 3 54.75 1.25 -27.74
N ALA A 4 53.92 0.22 -27.57
CA ALA A 4 52.60 0.22 -26.97
C ALA A 4 52.76 -0.17 -25.49
N SER A 5 52.04 0.49 -24.58
CA SER A 5 51.95 0.04 -23.18
C SER A 5 50.50 0.01 -22.67
N SER A 6 50.06 -1.22 -22.43
CA SER A 6 49.12 -1.71 -21.40
C SER A 6 47.74 -1.05 -21.24
N SER A 7 46.75 -1.57 -21.97
CA SER A 7 45.37 -1.64 -21.51
C SER A 7 45.18 -2.89 -20.64
N HIS A 8 44.95 -2.71 -19.33
CA HIS A 8 44.43 -3.78 -18.47
C HIS A 8 42.90 -3.78 -18.55
N PRO A 9 42.24 -4.85 -19.02
CA PRO A 9 40.81 -5.01 -18.82
C PRO A 9 40.58 -5.41 -17.35
N ARG A 10 39.89 -4.55 -16.59
CA ARG A 10 39.36 -4.92 -15.27
C ARG A 10 38.25 -5.95 -15.48
N THR A 11 38.59 -7.21 -15.27
CA THR A 11 37.65 -8.33 -15.26
C THR A 11 36.69 -8.19 -14.07
N SER A 12 35.39 -8.25 -14.37
CA SER A 12 34.30 -8.29 -13.40
C SER A 12 34.41 -9.58 -12.56
N LEU A 13 34.41 -9.45 -11.23
CA LEU A 13 34.35 -10.56 -10.27
C LEU A 13 33.11 -11.46 -10.46
N LEU A 14 32.08 -10.95 -11.15
CA LEU A 14 30.87 -11.71 -11.49
C LEU A 14 31.12 -12.78 -12.56
N ARG A 15 32.08 -12.54 -13.48
CA ARG A 15 32.38 -13.46 -14.58
C ARG A 15 33.09 -14.73 -14.10
N GLN A 16 33.99 -14.60 -13.11
CA GLN A 16 34.65 -15.75 -12.48
C GLN A 16 33.68 -16.63 -11.68
N HIS A 17 32.62 -16.04 -11.11
CA HIS A 17 31.62 -16.80 -10.35
C HIS A 17 30.64 -17.55 -11.28
N LEU A 18 30.31 -16.95 -12.43
CA LEU A 18 29.44 -17.57 -13.44
C LEU A 18 30.13 -18.69 -14.24
N GLU A 19 31.44 -18.58 -14.48
CA GLU A 19 32.22 -19.65 -15.14
C GLU A 19 32.50 -20.85 -14.20
N ALA A 20 32.45 -20.65 -12.88
CA ALA A 20 32.60 -21.72 -11.89
C ALA A 20 31.32 -22.54 -11.64
N GLN A 21 30.15 -22.10 -12.11
CA GLN A 21 28.84 -22.71 -11.80
C GLN A 21 28.09 -23.31 -13.01
N SER A 22 28.72 -23.43 -14.17
CA SER A 22 28.05 -24.06 -15.33
C SER A 22 28.28 -25.58 -15.37
N PRO A 23 27.22 -26.42 -15.28
CA PRO A 23 27.35 -27.87 -15.38
C PRO A 23 27.37 -28.30 -16.86
N GLY A 24 28.56 -28.59 -17.38
CA GLY A 24 28.73 -29.25 -18.68
C GLY A 24 28.91 -30.75 -18.49
N GLY A 25 27.85 -31.53 -18.77
CA GLY A 25 27.92 -32.99 -18.82
C GLY A 25 28.60 -33.49 -20.10
N GLY A 26 29.39 -34.57 -19.98
CA GLY A 26 29.75 -35.41 -21.12
C GLY A 26 31.10 -36.12 -21.11
N GLY A 27 31.29 -37.09 -20.22
CA GLY A 27 31.91 -38.39 -20.53
C GLY A 27 33.45 -38.54 -20.64
N GLY A 28 34.00 -39.40 -19.76
CA GLY A 28 34.97 -40.42 -20.18
C GLY A 28 36.37 -40.40 -19.54
N GLY A 29 36.58 -41.27 -18.54
CA GLY A 29 37.79 -42.12 -18.47
C GLY A 29 38.94 -41.70 -17.55
N GLY A 30 39.21 -42.54 -16.53
CA GLY A 30 40.56 -43.05 -16.27
C GLY A 30 41.45 -42.34 -15.23
N GLU A 31 41.59 -43.00 -14.07
CA GLU A 31 42.81 -43.20 -13.26
C GLU A 31 43.62 -42.01 -12.70
N GLY A 32 43.93 -42.11 -11.38
CA GLY A 32 45.29 -41.81 -10.90
C GLY A 32 45.47 -40.88 -9.69
N ALA A 33 45.60 -41.50 -8.51
CA ALA A 33 46.54 -41.18 -7.41
C ALA A 33 46.44 -39.87 -6.58
N ALA A 34 46.65 -40.06 -5.28
CA ALA A 34 46.65 -39.11 -4.16
C ALA A 34 48.07 -38.50 -3.88
N PRO A 35 48.39 -38.02 -2.66
CA PRO A 35 48.10 -36.71 -2.06
C PRO A 35 49.40 -35.96 -1.63
N PHE A 36 49.32 -34.72 -1.13
CA PHE A 36 50.41 -34.14 -0.31
C PHE A 36 49.91 -33.16 0.77
N ASP A 37 50.31 -33.45 2.01
CA ASP A 37 50.20 -32.66 3.24
C ASP A 37 51.24 -31.52 3.32
N ALA A 38 50.92 -30.44 4.07
CA ALA A 38 51.85 -29.81 5.04
C ALA A 38 51.22 -28.64 5.84
N ALA A 39 51.03 -28.89 7.15
CA ALA A 39 51.35 -28.06 8.35
C ALA A 39 52.33 -26.87 8.17
N LEU A 40 52.40 -25.76 8.93
CA LEU A 40 51.95 -25.27 10.26
C LEU A 40 52.25 -23.73 10.37
N PRO A 41 51.78 -22.99 11.41
CA PRO A 41 51.99 -21.54 11.62
C PRO A 41 52.91 -21.16 12.82
N GLY A 42 53.38 -19.90 12.85
CA GLY A 42 54.10 -19.23 13.97
C GLY A 42 54.83 -17.98 13.42
N GLU A 43 55.15 -16.87 14.10
CA GLU A 43 55.08 -16.31 15.45
C GLU A 43 55.09 -14.76 15.24
N GLY A 44 54.53 -13.90 16.09
CA GLY A 44 55.25 -13.35 17.24
C GLY A 44 55.19 -11.80 17.25
N ALA A 45 54.69 -11.21 18.33
CA ALA A 45 54.97 -9.84 18.77
C ALA A 45 56.12 -9.92 19.81
N PRO A 46 56.90 -8.85 20.15
CA PRO A 46 56.39 -7.80 21.04
C PRO A 46 57.14 -6.40 21.10
N LEU A 47 56.51 -5.44 21.81
CA LEU A 47 57.02 -4.39 22.75
C LEU A 47 57.66 -3.01 22.32
N LEU A 48 57.09 -1.96 22.97
CA LEU A 48 57.66 -0.78 23.68
C LEU A 48 58.04 0.57 23.01
N ALA A 49 57.19 1.58 23.29
CA ALA A 49 57.40 2.86 24.04
C ALA A 49 58.18 4.09 23.50
N ALA A 50 57.56 5.26 23.81
CA ALA A 50 58.02 6.66 23.93
C ALA A 50 58.36 7.42 22.64
N GLY A 51 57.99 8.69 22.41
CA GLY A 51 57.27 9.74 23.13
C GLY A 51 57.37 11.04 22.29
N GLY A 52 56.47 12.03 22.49
CA GLY A 52 56.69 13.41 21.98
C GLY A 52 55.49 14.20 21.46
N SER A 53 54.96 15.08 22.32
CA SER A 53 54.49 16.45 22.09
C SER A 53 53.34 16.78 21.10
N HIS A 54 52.25 17.26 21.70
CA HIS A 54 51.35 18.36 21.30
C HIS A 54 51.14 18.68 19.80
N ARG A 55 49.92 18.41 19.32
CA ARG A 55 49.13 19.41 18.57
C ARG A 55 47.64 19.16 18.75
N SER A 56 46.96 20.14 19.31
CA SER A 56 45.50 20.22 19.36
C SER A 56 44.94 20.20 17.93
N ALA A 57 44.12 19.22 17.62
CA ALA A 57 43.23 19.27 16.46
C ALA A 57 41.79 19.13 16.98
N SER A 58 41.03 20.20 16.79
CA SER A 58 39.59 20.29 16.99
C SER A 58 38.88 19.07 16.39
N ARG A 59 38.10 18.37 17.21
CA ARG A 59 37.14 17.36 16.75
C ARG A 59 35.97 18.11 16.11
N ASP A 60 35.93 18.16 14.78
CA ASP A 60 34.74 18.58 14.05
C ASP A 60 33.65 17.50 14.14
N PRO A 61 32.50 17.76 14.81
CA PRO A 61 31.39 16.80 14.87
C PRO A 61 30.73 16.55 13.50
N GLU A 62 30.85 17.49 12.56
CA GLU A 62 30.30 17.35 11.20
C GLU A 62 31.00 16.28 10.37
N ARG A 63 32.32 16.10 10.56
CA ARG A 63 33.10 15.10 9.81
C ARG A 63 32.81 13.68 10.26
N LYS A 64 32.42 13.51 11.54
CA LYS A 64 32.00 12.23 12.10
C LYS A 64 30.58 11.87 11.65
N HIS A 65 29.67 12.84 11.63
CA HIS A 65 28.34 12.64 11.05
C HIS A 65 28.37 12.33 9.56
N ALA A 66 29.22 12.99 8.77
CA ALA A 66 29.38 12.69 7.34
C ALA A 66 29.97 11.29 7.10
N ALA A 67 30.92 10.86 7.93
CA ALA A 67 31.51 9.52 7.85
C ALA A 67 30.51 8.43 8.27
N ASP A 68 29.73 8.66 9.34
CA ASP A 68 28.67 7.73 9.77
C ASP A 68 27.55 7.65 8.73
N HIS A 69 27.17 8.76 8.08
CA HIS A 69 26.19 8.79 7.00
C HIS A 69 26.71 8.06 5.75
N ALA A 70 27.98 8.23 5.41
CA ALA A 70 28.62 7.52 4.30
C ALA A 70 28.72 6.01 4.55
N ASP A 71 29.04 5.59 5.77
CA ASP A 71 29.13 4.18 6.16
C ASP A 71 27.73 3.52 6.22
N LEU A 72 26.71 4.26 6.68
CA LEU A 72 25.31 3.85 6.60
C LEU A 72 24.84 3.67 5.14
N HIS A 73 25.15 4.63 4.26
CA HIS A 73 24.86 4.52 2.83
C HIS A 73 25.61 3.35 2.18
N HIS A 74 26.87 3.12 2.54
CA HIS A 74 27.66 2.02 1.96
C HIS A 74 27.15 0.65 2.43
N ARG A 75 26.77 0.51 3.71
CA ARG A 75 26.20 -0.73 4.26
C ARG A 75 24.77 -0.98 3.75
N ALA A 76 23.97 0.08 3.59
CA ALA A 76 22.63 -0.01 2.99
C ALA A 76 22.70 -0.37 1.49
N SER A 77 23.61 0.25 0.74
CA SER A 77 23.86 -0.05 -0.68
C SER A 77 24.38 -1.48 -0.87
N PHE A 78 25.29 -1.96 -0.02
CA PHE A 78 25.79 -3.33 -0.09
C PHE A 78 24.70 -4.34 0.27
N SER A 79 23.97 -4.13 1.37
CA SER A 79 22.85 -4.97 1.79
C SER A 79 21.72 -5.04 0.75
N SER A 80 21.41 -3.92 0.09
CA SER A 80 20.38 -3.85 -0.94
C SER A 80 20.81 -4.49 -2.26
N SER A 81 22.10 -4.40 -2.61
CA SER A 81 22.70 -5.10 -3.77
C SER A 81 22.64 -6.62 -3.60
N THR A 82 23.01 -7.12 -2.41
CA THR A 82 22.90 -8.55 -2.08
C THR A 82 21.44 -9.02 -2.05
N ARG A 83 20.51 -8.16 -1.59
CA ARG A 83 19.07 -8.43 -1.59
C ARG A 83 18.47 -8.46 -3.01
N ARG A 84 18.97 -7.62 -3.93
CA ARG A 84 18.61 -7.69 -5.36
C ARG A 84 19.15 -8.95 -6.00
N ALA A 85 20.40 -9.32 -5.72
CA ALA A 85 21.01 -10.55 -6.23
C ALA A 85 20.27 -11.79 -5.71
N SER A 86 19.80 -11.79 -4.45
CA SER A 86 19.00 -12.90 -3.90
C SER A 86 17.59 -12.97 -4.50
N ILE A 87 16.93 -11.83 -4.74
CA ILE A 87 15.63 -11.78 -5.45
C ILE A 87 15.79 -12.23 -6.92
N PHE A 88 16.90 -11.87 -7.57
CA PHE A 88 17.25 -12.30 -8.93
C PHE A 88 17.50 -13.81 -9.03
N ALA A 89 18.30 -14.36 -8.12
CA ALA A 89 18.55 -15.81 -8.04
C ALA A 89 17.24 -16.59 -7.73
N GLN A 90 16.37 -16.04 -6.88
CA GLN A 90 15.05 -16.60 -6.58
C GLN A 90 14.12 -16.74 -7.80
N GLN A 91 14.24 -15.86 -8.79
CA GLN A 91 13.36 -15.86 -9.96
C GLN A 91 13.92 -16.67 -11.13
N ALA A 92 15.24 -16.86 -11.19
CA ALA A 92 15.86 -17.81 -12.11
C ALA A 92 15.52 -19.26 -11.73
N ASP A 93 15.53 -19.63 -10.45
CA ASP A 93 15.15 -20.98 -10.00
C ASP A 93 13.64 -21.24 -10.07
N ALA A 94 12.80 -20.19 -10.04
CA ALA A 94 11.36 -20.31 -10.25
C ALA A 94 10.96 -20.51 -11.72
N ALA A 95 11.90 -20.37 -12.66
CA ALA A 95 11.69 -20.58 -14.09
C ALA A 95 11.64 -22.07 -14.49
N ASP A 96 12.01 -22.99 -13.58
CA ASP A 96 12.02 -24.44 -13.83
C ASP A 96 10.71 -25.15 -13.42
N LEU A 97 9.66 -24.38 -13.11
CA LEU A 97 8.29 -24.85 -12.89
C LEU A 97 7.41 -24.51 -14.09
N PRO A 98 6.49 -25.39 -14.51
CA PRO A 98 5.80 -25.26 -15.79
C PRO A 98 5.00 -23.95 -15.90
N ALA A 99 5.28 -23.27 -17.01
CA ALA A 99 4.82 -21.96 -17.45
C ALA A 99 3.42 -21.53 -16.96
N GLY A 100 3.39 -20.46 -16.17
CA GLY A 100 2.20 -19.67 -15.91
C GLY A 100 2.46 -18.57 -14.89
N GLU A 101 2.31 -17.30 -15.31
CA GLU A 101 2.03 -16.14 -14.45
C GLU A 101 3.16 -15.23 -13.91
N HIS A 102 4.35 -15.18 -14.52
CA HIS A 102 5.24 -14.03 -14.31
C HIS A 102 5.67 -13.41 -15.65
N LEU A 103 5.13 -12.22 -15.96
CA LEU A 103 5.64 -11.37 -17.03
C LEU A 103 7.12 -11.08 -16.72
N PRO A 104 8.05 -11.24 -17.68
CA PRO A 104 9.46 -10.98 -17.45
C PRO A 104 9.63 -9.51 -17.08
N ILE A 105 10.18 -9.25 -15.89
CA ILE A 105 10.59 -7.92 -15.47
C ILE A 105 11.67 -7.47 -16.45
N LEU A 106 11.36 -6.50 -17.31
CA LEU A 106 12.35 -5.90 -18.20
C LEU A 106 13.29 -5.07 -17.34
N VAL A 107 14.57 -5.40 -17.35
CA VAL A 107 15.58 -4.73 -16.52
C VAL A 107 16.48 -3.91 -17.43
N LYS A 108 16.64 -2.64 -17.11
CA LYS A 108 17.61 -1.75 -17.73
C LYS A 108 18.79 -1.58 -16.80
N GLU A 109 19.99 -1.85 -17.29
CA GLU A 109 21.22 -1.46 -16.61
C GLU A 109 21.33 0.07 -16.62
N VAL A 110 21.29 0.68 -15.43
CA VAL A 110 21.47 2.11 -15.24
C VAL A 110 22.74 2.32 -14.42
N GLU A 111 23.70 3.01 -15.00
CA GLU A 111 24.93 3.39 -14.30
C GLU A 111 24.65 4.61 -13.41
N GLN A 112 24.70 4.40 -12.09
CA GLN A 112 24.63 5.46 -11.08
C GLN A 112 25.95 5.48 -10.31
N ASP A 113 26.61 6.64 -10.26
CA ASP A 113 27.86 6.86 -9.52
C ASP A 113 28.96 5.80 -9.81
N GLY A 114 29.09 5.39 -11.07
CA GLY A 114 30.09 4.40 -11.51
C GLY A 114 29.79 2.96 -11.11
N LYS A 115 28.56 2.66 -10.65
CA LYS A 115 28.06 1.30 -10.38
C LYS A 115 26.89 0.98 -11.31
N ILE A 116 26.92 -0.19 -11.93
CA ILE A 116 25.80 -0.70 -12.74
C ILE A 116 24.70 -1.17 -11.79
N VAL A 117 23.58 -0.46 -11.75
CA VAL A 117 22.39 -0.82 -10.98
C VAL A 117 21.33 -1.35 -11.94
N LEU A 118 20.89 -2.57 -11.72
CA LEU A 118 19.80 -3.21 -12.48
C LEU A 118 18.47 -2.54 -12.11
N ALA A 119 18.02 -1.55 -12.89
CA ALA A 119 16.74 -0.86 -12.68
C ALA A 119 15.60 -1.57 -13.42
N VAL A 120 14.44 -1.70 -12.79
CA VAL A 120 13.26 -2.29 -13.42
C VAL A 120 12.62 -1.27 -14.37
N GLU A 121 12.34 -1.68 -15.61
CA GLU A 121 11.61 -0.86 -16.58
C GLU A 121 10.13 -0.83 -16.26
N GLY A 122 9.59 0.38 -16.15
CA GLY A 122 8.18 0.56 -15.90
C GLY A 122 7.26 0.11 -17.04
N GLN A 123 6.24 -0.68 -16.68
CA GLN A 123 5.31 -1.31 -17.61
C GLN A 123 3.94 -0.59 -17.67
N SER A 124 3.58 0.16 -16.65
CA SER A 124 2.32 0.88 -16.55
C SER A 124 2.25 2.13 -17.44
N THR A 125 1.10 2.29 -18.09
CA THR A 125 0.78 3.50 -18.88
C THR A 125 0.21 4.60 -17.99
N LEU A 126 0.19 5.85 -18.49
CA LEU A 126 -0.40 6.98 -17.75
C LEU A 126 -1.89 6.74 -17.39
N PRO A 127 -2.78 6.32 -18.31
CA PRO A 127 -4.16 6.05 -17.96
C PRO A 127 -4.31 4.91 -16.94
N GLN A 128 -3.49 3.86 -17.05
CA GLN A 128 -3.49 2.74 -16.09
C GLN A 128 -3.06 3.19 -14.69
N THR A 129 -2.04 4.04 -14.60
CA THR A 129 -1.57 4.62 -13.34
C THR A 129 -2.67 5.48 -12.72
N ILE A 130 -3.32 6.34 -13.50
CA ILE A 130 -4.44 7.17 -13.05
C ILE A 130 -5.59 6.28 -12.55
N PHE A 131 -5.98 5.27 -13.33
CA PHE A 131 -7.10 4.40 -12.98
C PHE A 131 -6.82 3.59 -11.70
N ASN A 132 -5.61 3.03 -11.58
CA ASN A 132 -5.19 2.32 -10.38
C ASN A 132 -5.14 3.26 -9.17
N SER A 133 -4.64 4.49 -9.34
CA SER A 133 -4.57 5.46 -8.26
C SER A 133 -5.95 5.95 -7.82
N ILE A 134 -6.88 6.14 -8.77
CA ILE A 134 -8.29 6.43 -8.48
C ILE A 134 -8.93 5.26 -7.74
N ASN A 135 -8.62 4.01 -8.11
CA ASN A 135 -9.14 2.86 -7.39
C ASN A 135 -8.62 2.79 -5.94
N VAL A 136 -7.41 3.27 -5.69
CA VAL A 136 -6.89 3.35 -4.31
C VAL A 136 -7.60 4.47 -3.53
N LEU A 137 -7.71 5.66 -4.13
CA LEU A 137 -8.17 6.86 -3.43
C LEU A 137 -9.70 6.89 -3.25
N ILE A 138 -10.47 6.42 -4.24
CA ILE A 138 -11.92 6.31 -4.10
C ILE A 138 -12.24 5.10 -3.23
N GLY A 139 -12.47 5.40 -1.96
CA GLY A 139 -12.84 4.44 -0.94
C GLY A 139 -14.22 4.68 -0.35
N VAL A 140 -14.48 3.98 0.74
CA VAL A 140 -15.74 4.07 1.49
C VAL A 140 -15.89 5.40 2.25
N GLY A 141 -14.80 6.14 2.45
CA GLY A 141 -14.74 7.44 3.12
C GLY A 141 -15.75 8.46 2.59
N LEU A 142 -15.97 8.46 1.28
CA LEU A 142 -16.90 9.39 0.63
C LEU A 142 -18.32 9.34 1.20
N LEU A 143 -18.77 8.17 1.68
CA LEU A 143 -20.12 7.98 2.22
C LEU A 143 -20.33 8.67 3.58
N SER A 144 -19.25 8.90 4.33
CA SER A 144 -19.27 9.59 5.63
C SER A 144 -19.02 11.10 5.55
N LEU A 145 -18.65 11.62 4.38
CA LEU A 145 -18.28 13.03 4.23
C LEU A 145 -19.41 14.02 4.56
N PRO A 146 -20.69 13.75 4.22
CA PRO A 146 -21.80 14.61 4.65
C PRO A 146 -21.82 14.80 6.17
N LEU A 147 -21.53 13.73 6.93
CA LEU A 147 -21.48 13.77 8.39
C LEU A 147 -20.30 14.63 8.87
N GLY A 148 -19.16 14.50 8.19
CA GLY A 148 -17.99 15.35 8.42
C GLY A 148 -18.32 16.84 8.30
N ILE A 149 -19.00 17.25 7.23
CA ILE A 149 -19.38 18.67 7.07
C ILE A 149 -20.51 19.05 8.04
N LYS A 150 -21.46 18.17 8.36
CA LYS A 150 -22.46 18.42 9.42
C LYS A 150 -21.79 18.80 10.75
N TYR A 151 -20.72 18.09 11.14
CA TYR A 151 -20.00 18.37 12.39
C TYR A 151 -19.08 19.60 12.35
N ALA A 152 -18.55 19.98 11.18
CA ALA A 152 -17.67 21.14 11.04
C ALA A 152 -18.37 22.42 10.56
N GLY A 153 -19.58 22.32 10.01
CA GLY A 153 -20.20 23.39 9.22
C GLY A 153 -19.53 23.58 7.85
N TRP A 154 -20.17 24.36 6.99
CA TRP A 154 -19.73 24.57 5.61
C TRP A 154 -18.29 25.08 5.48
N VAL A 155 -17.95 26.14 6.22
CA VAL A 155 -16.67 26.84 6.06
C VAL A 155 -15.53 25.95 6.50
N CYS A 156 -15.59 25.42 7.73
CA CYS A 156 -14.53 24.57 8.24
C CYS A 156 -14.49 23.23 7.50
N GLY A 157 -15.64 22.62 7.22
CA GLY A 157 -15.72 21.32 6.55
C GLY A 157 -15.14 21.33 5.14
N MET A 158 -15.56 22.27 4.29
CA MET A 158 -15.02 22.38 2.93
C MET A 158 -13.55 22.80 2.92
N THR A 159 -13.13 23.64 3.87
CA THR A 159 -11.72 24.03 4.02
C THR A 159 -10.85 22.84 4.40
N ILE A 160 -11.26 22.04 5.38
CA ILE A 160 -10.55 20.83 5.79
C ILE A 160 -10.48 19.86 4.61
N LEU A 161 -11.59 19.58 3.93
CA LEU A 161 -11.62 18.67 2.80
C LEU A 161 -10.65 19.09 1.68
N LEU A 162 -10.62 20.39 1.33
CA LEU A 162 -9.71 20.93 0.33
C LEU A 162 -8.25 20.87 0.77
N LEU A 163 -7.96 21.25 2.01
CA LEU A 163 -6.60 21.23 2.55
C LEU A 163 -6.07 19.80 2.66
N SER A 164 -6.88 18.85 3.12
CA SER A 164 -6.55 17.43 3.15
C SER A 164 -6.18 16.93 1.75
N ALA A 165 -6.99 17.22 0.73
CA ALA A 165 -6.68 16.87 -0.67
C ALA A 165 -5.37 17.50 -1.16
N ALA A 166 -5.15 18.79 -0.86
CA ALA A 166 -3.97 19.53 -1.32
C ALA A 166 -2.68 19.01 -0.66
N VAL A 167 -2.71 18.81 0.66
CA VAL A 167 -1.57 18.31 1.44
C VAL A 167 -1.24 16.88 1.02
N THR A 168 -2.21 15.98 0.97
CA THR A 168 -1.97 14.59 0.55
C THR A 168 -1.50 14.47 -0.90
N SER A 169 -2.00 15.31 -1.81
CA SER A 169 -1.48 15.39 -3.18
C SER A 169 -0.03 15.89 -3.23
N TYR A 170 0.34 16.81 -2.34
CA TYR A 170 1.71 17.30 -2.23
C TYR A 170 2.63 16.22 -1.66
N THR A 171 2.23 15.54 -0.58
CA THR A 171 3.06 14.53 0.09
C THR A 171 3.23 13.28 -0.78
N ALA A 172 2.22 12.90 -1.58
CA ALA A 172 2.36 11.85 -2.60
C ALA A 172 3.42 12.20 -3.66
N LYS A 173 3.51 13.47 -4.09
CA LYS A 173 4.57 13.92 -5.01
C LYS A 173 5.94 13.97 -4.33
N LEU A 174 5.98 14.38 -3.06
CA LEU A 174 7.22 14.42 -2.30
C LEU A 174 7.78 13.01 -2.11
N LEU A 175 6.91 12.06 -1.75
CA LEU A 175 7.28 10.66 -1.63
C LEU A 175 7.86 10.11 -2.93
N ALA A 176 7.22 10.36 -4.07
CA ALA A 176 7.75 9.92 -5.37
C ALA A 176 9.14 10.51 -5.64
N LYS A 177 9.35 11.80 -5.37
CA LYS A 177 10.69 12.43 -5.50
C LYS A 177 11.72 11.79 -4.57
N CYS A 178 11.36 11.47 -3.33
CA CYS A 178 12.27 10.81 -2.39
C CYS A 178 12.70 9.43 -2.88
N MET A 179 11.78 8.69 -3.52
CA MET A 179 12.07 7.36 -4.05
C MET A 179 12.83 7.41 -5.38
N ASP A 180 12.71 8.49 -6.15
CA ASP A 180 13.52 8.71 -7.36
C ASP A 180 15.02 8.95 -7.05
N LEU A 181 15.37 9.34 -5.82
CA LEU A 181 16.75 9.64 -5.42
C LEU A 181 17.63 8.39 -5.25
N ASP A 182 17.03 7.25 -4.88
CA ASP A 182 17.78 6.02 -4.63
C ASP A 182 17.02 4.83 -5.19
N ALA A 183 17.56 4.25 -6.26
CA ALA A 183 16.97 3.09 -6.93
C ALA A 183 16.92 1.83 -6.03
N SER A 184 17.57 1.83 -4.86
CA SER A 184 17.49 0.77 -3.86
C SER A 184 16.28 0.87 -2.93
N LEU A 185 15.58 2.01 -2.91
CA LEU A 185 14.33 2.20 -2.17
C LEU A 185 13.15 1.56 -2.92
N ILE A 186 12.65 0.45 -2.38
CA ILE A 186 11.54 -0.30 -2.99
C ILE A 186 10.20 0.10 -2.35
N THR A 187 10.17 0.33 -1.04
CA THR A 187 8.93 0.62 -0.29
C THR A 187 9.02 1.91 0.53
N PHE A 188 7.87 2.50 0.87
CA PHE A 188 7.80 3.63 1.80
C PHE A 188 8.42 3.32 3.17
N SER A 189 8.29 2.07 3.63
CA SER A 189 8.93 1.61 4.88
C SER A 189 10.46 1.56 4.78
N ASP A 190 11.02 1.32 3.58
CA ASP A 190 12.46 1.41 3.36
C ASP A 190 12.94 2.86 3.37
N LEU A 191 12.14 3.81 2.84
CA LEU A 191 12.45 5.23 2.94
C LEU A 191 12.49 5.68 4.41
N ALA A 192 11.51 5.25 5.22
CA ALA A 192 11.50 5.48 6.65
C ALA A 192 12.73 4.87 7.35
N TYR A 193 13.17 3.68 6.91
CA TYR A 193 14.37 3.03 7.41
C TYR A 193 15.63 3.86 7.15
N ILE A 194 15.81 4.37 5.93
CA ILE A 194 16.99 5.15 5.58
C ILE A 194 16.99 6.51 6.32
N SER A 195 15.82 7.12 6.48
CA SER A 195 15.70 8.44 7.11
C SER A 195 15.81 8.40 8.64
N TYR A 196 15.25 7.38 9.30
CA TYR A 196 15.08 7.35 10.76
C TYR A 196 15.43 6.00 11.42
N GLY A 197 15.93 5.03 10.65
CA GLY A 197 16.38 3.73 11.14
C GLY A 197 15.27 2.69 11.35
N ARG A 198 15.62 1.60 12.03
CA ARG A 198 14.78 0.40 12.18
C ARG A 198 13.43 0.65 12.84
N ASN A 199 13.37 1.49 13.86
CA ASN A 199 12.15 1.75 14.61
C ASN A 199 11.09 2.44 13.73
N ALA A 200 11.50 3.37 12.87
CA ALA A 200 10.60 4.05 11.95
C ALA A 200 10.03 3.08 10.91
N ARG A 201 10.86 2.20 10.34
CA ARG A 201 10.38 1.13 9.44
C ARG A 201 9.25 0.30 10.04
N ILE A 202 9.43 -0.11 11.31
CA ILE A 202 8.44 -0.92 12.03
C ILE A 202 7.18 -0.10 12.29
N ALA A 203 7.32 1.14 12.80
CA ALA A 203 6.19 2.03 13.07
C ALA A 203 5.36 2.28 11.80
N THR A 204 6.00 2.58 10.69
CA THR A 204 5.37 2.76 9.38
C THR A 204 4.63 1.50 8.91
N SER A 205 5.24 0.32 9.05
CA SER A 205 4.61 -0.95 8.68
C SER A 205 3.35 -1.22 9.52
N ILE A 206 3.39 -0.90 10.81
CA ILE A 206 2.25 -1.00 11.72
C ILE A 206 1.15 -0.02 11.31
N LEU A 207 1.48 1.26 11.07
CA LEU A 207 0.51 2.27 10.63
C LEU A 207 -0.21 1.87 9.35
N PHE A 208 0.54 1.39 8.36
CA PHE A 208 -0.03 0.90 7.08
C PHE A 208 -0.96 -0.29 7.30
N THR A 209 -0.54 -1.25 8.14
CA THR A 209 -1.36 -2.42 8.44
C THR A 209 -2.64 -2.02 9.16
N MET A 210 -2.57 -1.08 10.11
CA MET A 210 -3.74 -0.55 10.82
C MET A 210 -4.68 0.21 9.88
N GLU A 211 -4.15 0.99 8.93
CA GLU A 211 -4.95 1.74 7.96
C GLU A 211 -5.76 0.79 7.06
N LEU A 212 -5.08 -0.21 6.48
CA LEU A 212 -5.73 -1.21 5.64
C LEU A 212 -6.73 -2.07 6.42
N LEU A 213 -6.42 -2.37 7.68
CA LEU A 213 -7.31 -3.07 8.59
C LEU A 213 -8.59 -2.24 8.84
N ALA A 214 -8.45 -0.97 9.21
CA ALA A 214 -9.58 -0.07 9.45
C ALA A 214 -10.46 0.06 8.21
N ALA A 215 -9.87 0.21 7.02
CA ALA A 215 -10.60 0.25 5.75
C ALA A 215 -11.38 -1.05 5.47
N CYS A 216 -10.77 -2.22 5.70
CA CYS A 216 -11.45 -3.51 5.53
C CYS A 216 -12.60 -3.69 6.52
N VAL A 217 -12.42 -3.30 7.79
CA VAL A 217 -13.45 -3.39 8.83
C VAL A 217 -14.62 -2.44 8.51
N ALA A 218 -14.35 -1.20 8.08
CA ALA A 218 -15.37 -0.25 7.67
C ALA A 218 -16.24 -0.79 6.51
N LEU A 219 -15.62 -1.47 5.54
CA LEU A 219 -16.33 -2.12 4.44
C LEU A 219 -17.21 -3.30 4.89
N PHE A 220 -16.79 -4.05 5.90
CA PHE A 220 -17.62 -5.10 6.53
C PHE A 220 -18.85 -4.52 7.21
N VAL A 221 -18.68 -3.42 7.96
CA VAL A 221 -19.77 -2.71 8.64
C VAL A 221 -20.76 -2.17 7.61
N LEU A 222 -20.28 -1.45 6.60
CA LEU A 222 -21.11 -0.91 5.52
C LEU A 222 -21.94 -2.00 4.81
N PHE A 223 -21.31 -3.14 4.51
CA PHE A 223 -22.01 -4.26 3.87
C PHE A 223 -23.21 -4.73 4.70
N ALA A 224 -22.97 -4.95 5.99
CA ALA A 224 -23.98 -5.47 6.90
C ALA A 224 -25.10 -4.46 7.17
N ASP A 225 -24.76 -3.19 7.38
CA ASP A 225 -25.73 -2.11 7.64
C ASP A 225 -26.63 -1.88 6.42
N THR A 226 -26.07 -1.98 5.21
CA THR A 226 -26.86 -1.85 3.99
C THR A 226 -27.83 -3.02 3.81
N LEU A 227 -27.36 -4.27 3.99
CA LEU A 227 -28.20 -5.44 3.73
C LEU A 227 -29.27 -5.67 4.80
N VAL A 228 -29.04 -5.29 6.06
CA VAL A 228 -30.07 -5.36 7.10
C VAL A 228 -31.20 -4.35 6.84
N LEU A 229 -30.86 -3.17 6.28
CA LEU A 229 -31.87 -2.17 5.88
C LEU A 229 -32.63 -2.59 4.62
N LEU A 230 -31.97 -3.26 3.67
CA LEU A 230 -32.60 -3.74 2.45
C LEU A 230 -33.53 -4.94 2.68
N PHE A 231 -33.10 -5.89 3.52
CA PHE A 231 -33.82 -7.14 3.80
C PHE A 231 -34.23 -7.23 5.27
N PRO A 232 -35.15 -6.36 5.74
CA PRO A 232 -35.56 -6.34 7.13
C PRO A 232 -36.20 -7.69 7.52
N GLY A 233 -35.73 -8.26 8.63
CA GLY A 233 -36.27 -9.52 9.19
C GLY A 233 -35.74 -10.81 8.54
N VAL A 234 -34.90 -10.74 7.50
CA VAL A 234 -34.33 -11.95 6.87
C VAL A 234 -33.14 -12.48 7.67
N LEU A 235 -32.16 -11.62 7.96
CA LEU A 235 -30.98 -11.95 8.76
C LEU A 235 -30.69 -10.82 9.76
N THR A 236 -30.10 -11.16 10.90
CA THR A 236 -29.61 -10.16 11.86
C THR A 236 -28.33 -9.50 11.34
N LEU A 237 -27.99 -8.32 11.88
CA LEU A 237 -26.78 -7.59 11.52
C LEU A 237 -25.51 -8.47 11.56
N THR A 238 -25.36 -9.26 12.63
CA THR A 238 -24.22 -10.17 12.80
C THR A 238 -24.21 -11.28 11.74
N MET A 239 -25.37 -11.81 11.37
CA MET A 239 -25.47 -12.84 10.34
C MET A 239 -25.08 -12.30 8.96
N TRP A 240 -25.43 -11.05 8.64
CA TRP A 240 -24.96 -10.40 7.41
C TRP A 240 -23.43 -10.24 7.39
N LYS A 241 -22.79 -9.98 8.52
CA LYS A 241 -21.31 -9.96 8.63
C LYS A 241 -20.71 -11.34 8.35
N PHE A 242 -21.31 -12.42 8.87
CA PHE A 242 -20.89 -13.78 8.55
C PHE A 242 -21.07 -14.12 7.06
N VAL A 243 -22.18 -13.70 6.44
CA VAL A 243 -22.39 -13.85 4.99
C VAL A 243 -21.30 -13.12 4.21
N CYS A 244 -20.96 -11.89 4.59
CA CYS A 244 -19.87 -11.13 3.98
C CYS A 244 -18.54 -11.91 4.06
N ALA A 245 -18.19 -12.42 5.25
CA ALA A 245 -16.98 -13.23 5.43
C ALA A 245 -16.98 -14.49 4.55
N LEU A 246 -18.12 -15.20 4.48
CA LEU A 246 -18.27 -16.40 3.66
C LEU A 246 -18.07 -16.11 2.17
N LEU A 247 -18.59 -14.97 1.68
CA LEU A 247 -18.39 -14.52 0.29
C LEU A 247 -16.94 -14.11 0.01
N LEU A 248 -16.26 -13.52 1.00
CA LEU A 248 -14.88 -13.03 0.86
C LEU A 248 -13.82 -14.14 0.91
N ILE A 249 -14.11 -15.28 1.55
CA ILE A 249 -13.20 -16.43 1.61
C ILE A 249 -12.78 -16.88 0.20
N PRO A 250 -13.68 -17.28 -0.71
CA PRO A 250 -13.29 -17.69 -2.06
C PRO A 250 -12.65 -16.54 -2.85
N LEU A 251 -13.12 -15.29 -2.64
CA LEU A 251 -12.60 -14.11 -3.35
C LEU A 251 -11.12 -13.83 -3.06
N ASN A 252 -10.63 -14.14 -1.85
CA ASN A 252 -9.21 -14.00 -1.50
C ASN A 252 -8.29 -15.05 -2.13
N PHE A 253 -8.84 -16.06 -2.79
CA PHE A 253 -8.07 -17.04 -3.56
C PHE A 253 -8.02 -16.70 -5.06
N LEU A 254 -8.74 -15.68 -5.54
CA LEU A 254 -8.72 -15.33 -6.95
C LEU A 254 -7.36 -14.76 -7.41
N PRO A 255 -6.90 -15.14 -8.63
CA PRO A 255 -5.67 -14.63 -9.21
C PRO A 255 -5.73 -13.12 -9.44
N LEU A 256 -4.57 -12.47 -9.40
CA LEU A 256 -4.36 -11.02 -9.56
C LEU A 256 -5.08 -10.44 -10.79
N ARG A 257 -5.12 -11.18 -11.89
CA ARG A 257 -5.75 -10.74 -13.14
C ARG A 257 -7.25 -10.49 -13.01
N LEU A 258 -7.97 -11.35 -12.29
CA LEU A 258 -9.41 -11.17 -12.06
C LEU A 258 -9.68 -10.00 -11.11
N LEU A 259 -8.76 -9.71 -10.18
CA LEU A 259 -8.91 -8.55 -9.30
C LEU A 259 -8.73 -7.20 -10.01
N SER A 260 -8.01 -7.16 -11.14
CA SER A 260 -7.94 -5.97 -11.98
C SER A 260 -9.30 -5.65 -12.62
N PHE A 261 -10.05 -6.67 -13.06
CA PHE A 261 -11.42 -6.48 -13.56
C PHE A 261 -12.38 -6.04 -12.43
N THR A 262 -12.26 -6.62 -11.22
CA THR A 262 -13.10 -6.21 -10.09
C THR A 262 -12.82 -4.79 -9.63
N SER A 263 -11.60 -4.28 -9.83
CA SER A 263 -11.24 -2.88 -9.55
C SER A 263 -12.02 -1.88 -10.42
N VAL A 264 -12.18 -2.19 -11.71
CA VAL A 264 -13.00 -1.34 -12.62
C VAL A 264 -14.45 -1.31 -12.13
N ILE A 265 -14.99 -2.48 -11.79
CA ILE A 265 -16.36 -2.60 -11.26
C ILE A 265 -16.52 -1.75 -10.00
N GLY A 266 -15.55 -1.80 -9.08
CA GLY A 266 -15.58 -1.00 -7.84
C GLY A 266 -15.64 0.51 -8.10
N ILE A 267 -14.82 1.03 -9.02
CA ILE A 267 -14.85 2.45 -9.40
C ILE A 267 -16.20 2.83 -10.02
N MET A 268 -16.71 1.99 -10.93
CA MET A 268 -18.02 2.23 -11.56
C MET A 268 -19.14 2.25 -10.51
N CYS A 269 -19.12 1.32 -9.55
CA CYS A 269 -20.08 1.30 -8.44
C CYS A 269 -20.02 2.59 -7.61
N CYS A 270 -18.83 3.06 -7.23
CA CYS A 270 -18.70 4.32 -6.48
C CYS A 270 -19.25 5.51 -7.27
N PHE A 271 -18.89 5.65 -8.54
CA PHE A 271 -19.39 6.72 -9.40
C PHE A 271 -20.93 6.66 -9.55
N SER A 272 -21.46 5.45 -9.73
CA SER A 272 -22.91 5.24 -9.82
C SER A 272 -23.62 5.55 -8.50
N ILE A 273 -23.04 5.26 -7.34
CA ILE A 273 -23.61 5.65 -6.04
C ILE A 273 -23.72 7.17 -5.96
N VAL A 274 -22.65 7.91 -6.25
CA VAL A 274 -22.68 9.39 -6.25
C VAL A 274 -23.75 9.92 -7.22
N SER A 275 -23.82 9.33 -8.41
CA SER A 275 -24.83 9.70 -9.41
C SER A 275 -26.25 9.44 -8.92
N ILE A 276 -26.50 8.28 -8.29
CA ILE A 276 -27.82 7.94 -7.72
C ILE A 276 -28.19 8.91 -6.61
N VAL A 277 -27.27 9.23 -5.68
CA VAL A 277 -27.51 10.20 -4.60
C VAL A 277 -27.95 11.55 -5.17
N VAL A 278 -27.27 12.04 -6.22
CA VAL A 278 -27.63 13.30 -6.90
C VAL A 278 -29.01 13.19 -7.55
N ILE A 279 -29.29 12.10 -8.27
CA ILE A 279 -30.57 11.89 -8.95
C ILE A 279 -31.72 11.80 -7.93
N ASP A 280 -31.55 11.03 -6.86
CA ASP A 280 -32.53 10.89 -5.78
C ASP A 280 -32.84 12.25 -5.15
N GLY A 281 -31.80 13.04 -4.89
CA GLY A 281 -31.95 14.41 -4.39
C GLY A 281 -32.71 15.34 -5.33
N LEU A 282 -32.53 15.21 -6.65
CA LEU A 282 -33.25 16.03 -7.65
C LEU A 282 -34.68 15.54 -7.93
N ILE A 283 -34.98 14.26 -7.70
CA ILE A 283 -36.33 13.71 -7.90
C ILE A 283 -37.25 14.10 -6.74
N LYS A 284 -36.76 13.99 -5.51
CA LYS A 284 -37.55 14.27 -4.32
C LYS A 284 -37.80 15.78 -4.20
N GLN A 285 -39.05 16.16 -3.94
CA GLN A 285 -39.45 17.57 -3.84
C GLN A 285 -39.25 18.10 -2.42
N ASP A 286 -39.71 17.37 -1.40
CA ASP A 286 -39.76 17.85 -0.02
C ASP A 286 -38.62 17.34 0.87
N THR A 287 -38.23 18.14 1.87
CA THR A 287 -37.30 17.72 2.94
C THR A 287 -37.92 16.60 3.83
N PRO A 288 -37.15 15.61 4.33
CA PRO A 288 -35.72 15.37 4.14
C PRO A 288 -35.42 14.54 2.89
N GLY A 289 -34.24 14.77 2.32
CA GLY A 289 -33.73 14.02 1.19
C GLY A 289 -33.90 14.69 -0.17
N SER A 290 -34.22 15.98 -0.19
CA SER A 290 -34.46 16.80 -1.39
C SER A 290 -33.32 17.79 -1.62
N LEU A 291 -32.95 18.01 -2.88
CA LEU A 291 -32.08 19.11 -3.32
C LEU A 291 -32.90 20.33 -3.80
N ILE A 292 -34.19 20.15 -4.06
CA ILE A 292 -35.10 21.21 -4.49
C ILE A 292 -35.50 22.07 -3.30
N GLU A 293 -35.81 21.42 -2.19
CA GLU A 293 -36.00 22.04 -0.88
C GLU A 293 -34.87 21.53 0.04
N PRO A 294 -33.73 22.24 0.11
CA PRO A 294 -32.61 21.82 0.93
C PRO A 294 -32.93 21.86 2.42
N ALA A 295 -32.36 20.92 3.17
CA ALA A 295 -32.43 20.89 4.61
C ALA A 295 -31.69 22.08 5.25
N ARG A 296 -31.99 22.35 6.53
CA ARG A 296 -31.26 23.36 7.30
C ARG A 296 -29.81 22.96 7.47
N THR A 297 -28.90 23.90 7.21
CA THR A 297 -27.44 23.72 7.32
C THR A 297 -26.79 24.96 7.93
N TYR A 298 -25.57 24.81 8.45
CA TYR A 298 -24.88 25.84 9.23
C TYR A 298 -23.51 26.18 8.64
N LEU A 299 -23.15 27.47 8.63
CA LEU A 299 -21.84 27.92 8.14
C LEU A 299 -20.69 27.43 9.04
N PHE A 300 -20.93 27.39 10.35
CA PHE A 300 -19.96 27.07 11.39
C PHE A 300 -20.47 25.93 12.27
N PRO A 301 -19.59 25.22 12.99
CA PRO A 301 -20.00 24.10 13.82
C PRO A 301 -20.81 24.61 15.02
N ALA A 302 -21.91 23.93 15.33
CA ALA A 302 -22.70 24.22 16.53
C ALA A 302 -21.91 23.93 17.82
N ASN A 303 -21.02 22.93 17.76
CA ASN A 303 -20.12 22.57 18.84
C ASN A 303 -18.68 22.47 18.32
N TRP A 304 -17.78 23.35 18.76
CA TRP A 304 -16.38 23.32 18.33
C TRP A 304 -15.63 22.05 18.77
N LEU A 305 -16.16 21.28 19.72
CA LEU A 305 -15.57 20.01 20.14
C LEU A 305 -15.81 18.86 19.14
N THR A 306 -16.71 19.02 18.16
CA THR A 306 -16.94 18.00 17.11
C THR A 306 -15.98 18.14 15.93
N LEU A 307 -15.19 19.22 15.88
CA LEU A 307 -14.22 19.47 14.82
C LEU A 307 -13.12 18.40 14.70
N PRO A 308 -12.51 17.88 15.77
CA PRO A 308 -11.54 16.79 15.67
C PRO A 308 -12.11 15.51 15.06
N LEU A 309 -13.36 15.17 15.40
CA LEU A 309 -14.06 14.03 14.82
C LEU A 309 -14.32 14.27 13.32
N SER A 310 -14.82 15.45 12.97
CA SER A 310 -15.01 15.87 11.57
C SER A 310 -13.72 15.83 10.77
N PHE A 311 -12.61 16.29 11.35
CA PHE A 311 -11.30 16.24 10.72
C PHE A 311 -10.93 14.81 10.33
N GLY A 312 -11.16 13.83 11.22
CA GLY A 312 -10.96 12.42 10.90
C GLY A 312 -11.83 11.95 9.72
N LEU A 313 -13.13 12.25 9.75
CA LEU A 313 -14.05 11.86 8.67
C LEU A 313 -13.63 12.46 7.31
N LEU A 314 -13.27 13.74 7.29
CA LEU A 314 -12.87 14.47 6.09
C LEU A 314 -11.47 14.11 5.60
N MET A 315 -10.59 13.65 6.50
CA MET A 315 -9.25 13.15 6.16
C MET A 315 -9.28 11.70 5.66
N SER A 316 -10.32 10.93 6.00
CA SER A 316 -10.42 9.49 5.72
C SER A 316 -10.33 9.09 4.23
N PRO A 317 -10.87 9.82 3.24
CA PRO A 317 -10.76 9.43 1.83
C PRO A 317 -9.34 9.52 1.28
N TRP A 318 -8.45 10.25 1.96
CA TRP A 318 -7.11 10.57 1.45
C TRP A 318 -6.05 9.53 1.84
N GLY A 319 -6.46 8.39 2.40
CA GLY A 319 -5.60 7.27 2.77
C GLY A 319 -5.23 6.37 1.59
N GLY A 320 -4.20 6.77 0.81
CA GLY A 320 -3.70 6.00 -0.34
C GLY A 320 -2.21 5.66 -0.30
N HIS A 321 -1.45 6.34 0.57
CA HIS A 321 0.02 6.25 0.65
C HIS A 321 0.54 4.88 1.06
N SER A 322 -0.23 4.09 1.81
CA SER A 322 0.13 2.71 2.20
C SER A 322 -0.03 1.70 1.06
N VAL A 323 -0.87 2.01 0.08
CA VAL A 323 -1.24 1.12 -1.03
C VAL A 323 -0.41 1.41 -2.28
N PHE A 324 0.00 2.68 -2.48
CA PHE A 324 0.85 3.09 -3.59
C PHE A 324 2.17 2.27 -3.76
N PRO A 325 2.80 1.73 -2.70
CA PRO A 325 3.97 0.87 -2.83
C PRO A 325 3.70 -0.61 -3.16
N ASN A 326 2.48 -1.12 -2.96
CA ASN A 326 2.21 -2.58 -2.88
C ASN A 326 1.32 -3.15 -4.01
N VAL A 327 0.65 -2.32 -4.82
CA VAL A 327 -0.35 -2.79 -5.81
C VAL A 327 0.25 -3.07 -7.20
N CYS A 328 1.45 -2.57 -7.49
CA CYS A 328 2.25 -3.01 -8.64
C CYS A 328 3.42 -3.85 -8.12
N ASN A 329 3.77 -4.93 -8.85
CA ASN A 329 5.02 -5.67 -8.63
C ASN A 329 6.21 -4.69 -8.51
N PRO A 330 7.25 -5.03 -7.73
CA PRO A 330 8.28 -4.07 -7.31
C PRO A 330 9.07 -3.57 -8.54
N PRO A 331 9.42 -2.27 -8.68
CA PRO A 331 9.26 -1.11 -7.79
C PRO A 331 8.35 0.01 -8.36
N LEU A 332 7.57 0.63 -7.45
CA LEU A 332 6.86 1.92 -7.47
C LEU A 332 6.01 2.35 -8.69
N LEU A 333 4.79 2.87 -8.51
CA LEU A 333 3.99 3.52 -9.56
C LEU A 333 4.72 4.58 -10.42
N ALA A 334 5.70 5.32 -9.90
CA ALA A 334 6.49 6.27 -10.71
C ALA A 334 7.60 5.59 -11.52
N LEU A 335 8.19 4.51 -10.98
CA LEU A 335 9.21 3.68 -11.65
C LEU A 335 8.58 2.63 -12.59
N ASP A 336 7.34 2.23 -12.30
CA ASP A 336 6.46 1.39 -13.10
C ASP A 336 5.80 2.18 -14.23
N MET A 337 5.79 3.52 -14.16
CA MET A 337 5.36 4.32 -15.30
C MET A 337 6.40 4.26 -16.41
N ARG A 338 5.99 3.83 -17.60
CA ARG A 338 6.83 3.91 -18.83
C ARG A 338 7.36 5.33 -19.10
N HIS A 339 6.69 6.36 -18.57
CA HIS A 339 7.12 7.76 -18.66
C HIS A 339 7.03 8.44 -17.27
N PRO A 340 8.06 8.30 -16.40
CA PRO A 340 8.06 8.83 -15.04
C PRO A 340 7.80 10.34 -14.95
N GLN A 341 8.24 11.11 -15.95
CA GLN A 341 7.99 12.56 -16.08
C GLN A 341 6.50 12.95 -16.13
N LYS A 342 5.60 11.99 -16.40
CA LYS A 342 4.15 12.21 -16.40
C LYS A 342 3.49 11.90 -15.05
N PHE A 343 4.24 11.41 -14.06
CA PHE A 343 3.71 11.05 -12.73
C PHE A 343 3.01 12.22 -12.03
N GLY A 344 3.61 13.42 -12.08
CA GLY A 344 2.97 14.63 -11.52
C GLY A 344 1.61 14.95 -12.15
N LYS A 345 1.43 14.63 -13.44
CA LYS A 345 0.14 14.76 -14.13
C LYS A 345 -0.84 13.68 -13.66
N ALA A 346 -0.37 12.43 -13.48
CA ALA A 346 -1.19 11.32 -12.97
C ALA A 346 -1.78 11.63 -11.58
N ILE A 347 -0.93 12.10 -10.66
CA ILE A 347 -1.35 12.49 -9.30
C ILE A 347 -2.32 13.67 -9.35
N LYS A 348 -2.04 14.71 -10.17
CA LYS A 348 -2.96 15.85 -10.29
C LYS A 348 -4.35 15.41 -10.75
N VAL A 349 -4.44 14.59 -11.80
CA VAL A 349 -5.72 14.10 -12.31
C VAL A 349 -6.44 13.23 -11.27
N THR A 350 -5.73 12.31 -10.63
CA THR A 350 -6.29 11.40 -9.61
C THR A 350 -6.91 12.16 -8.44
N PHE A 351 -6.15 13.08 -7.83
CA PHE A 351 -6.61 13.83 -6.68
C PHE A 351 -7.72 14.83 -7.06
N SER A 352 -7.64 15.48 -8.23
CA SER A 352 -8.71 16.38 -8.70
C SER A 352 -10.01 15.62 -8.96
N PHE A 353 -9.95 14.43 -9.55
CA PHE A 353 -11.14 13.60 -9.79
C PHE A 353 -11.76 13.12 -8.48
N SER A 354 -10.93 12.61 -7.56
CA SER A 354 -11.41 12.09 -6.27
C SER A 354 -11.99 13.21 -5.40
N TYR A 355 -11.33 14.38 -5.35
CA TYR A 355 -11.87 15.57 -4.68
C TYR A 355 -13.22 16.01 -5.24
N ALA A 356 -13.39 15.98 -6.56
CA ALA A 356 -14.68 16.34 -7.16
C ALA A 356 -15.80 15.40 -6.70
N LEU A 357 -15.56 14.08 -6.68
CA LEU A 357 -16.55 13.10 -6.20
C LEU A 357 -16.84 13.23 -4.72
N ASP A 358 -15.81 13.41 -3.91
CA ASP A 358 -15.90 13.58 -2.46
C ASP A 358 -16.67 14.87 -2.13
N ALA A 359 -16.31 15.99 -2.76
CA ALA A 359 -16.99 17.27 -2.57
C ALA A 359 -18.45 17.21 -3.01
N VAL A 360 -18.76 16.60 -4.17
CA VAL A 360 -20.16 16.42 -4.61
C VAL A 360 -20.94 15.60 -3.59
N THR A 361 -20.39 14.47 -3.14
CA THR A 361 -21.07 13.62 -2.16
C THR A 361 -21.32 14.36 -0.85
N ALA A 362 -20.32 15.07 -0.34
CA ALA A 362 -20.39 15.81 0.91
C ALA A 362 -21.42 16.95 0.87
N VAL A 363 -21.36 17.76 -0.20
CA VAL A 363 -22.27 18.90 -0.43
C VAL A 363 -23.70 18.41 -0.60
N VAL A 364 -23.92 17.44 -1.49
CA VAL A 364 -25.25 16.93 -1.81
C VAL A 364 -25.86 16.25 -0.60
N GLY A 365 -25.11 15.37 0.08
CA GLY A 365 -25.63 14.67 1.25
C GLY A 365 -25.98 15.62 2.39
N LEU A 366 -25.18 16.68 2.60
CA LEU A 366 -25.48 17.69 3.60
C LEU A 366 -26.72 18.52 3.23
N LEU A 367 -26.86 18.93 1.96
CA LEU A 367 -28.05 19.66 1.51
C LEU A 367 -29.32 18.81 1.59
N MET A 368 -29.22 17.51 1.31
CA MET A 368 -30.36 16.59 1.37
C MET A 368 -30.86 16.36 2.79
N PHE A 369 -29.96 16.18 3.77
CA PHE A 369 -30.35 15.70 5.10
C PHE A 369 -30.05 16.66 6.25
N GLY A 370 -29.15 17.64 6.09
CA GLY A 370 -28.84 18.64 7.11
C GLY A 370 -28.48 18.02 8.47
N ASP A 371 -29.21 18.40 9.52
CA ASP A 371 -29.07 17.82 10.86
C ASP A 371 -29.37 16.32 10.93
N GLY A 372 -30.14 15.80 9.98
CA GLY A 372 -30.53 14.40 9.87
C GLY A 372 -29.48 13.48 9.26
N VAL A 373 -28.30 13.97 8.85
CA VAL A 373 -27.23 13.11 8.30
C VAL A 373 -26.80 12.07 9.34
N LEU A 374 -26.75 10.81 8.90
CA LEU A 374 -26.33 9.61 9.63
C LEU A 374 -24.86 9.28 9.35
N ASP A 375 -24.38 8.17 9.92
CA ASP A 375 -23.01 7.64 9.80
C ASP A 375 -22.56 7.49 8.34
N GLU A 376 -23.49 7.07 7.47
CA GLU A 376 -23.33 7.05 6.02
C GLU A 376 -24.57 7.55 5.28
N ILE A 377 -24.34 8.29 4.19
CA ILE A 377 -25.39 8.85 3.34
C ILE A 377 -26.33 7.79 2.74
N THR A 378 -25.83 6.57 2.57
CA THR A 378 -26.62 5.46 2.05
C THR A 378 -27.68 5.01 3.05
N ALA A 379 -27.38 5.00 4.35
CA ALA A 379 -28.39 4.73 5.36
C ALA A 379 -29.46 5.82 5.42
N ASN A 380 -29.09 7.09 5.19
CA ASN A 380 -30.06 8.18 5.06
C ASN A 380 -31.06 7.91 3.93
N ILE A 381 -30.57 7.51 2.75
CA ILE A 381 -31.42 7.22 1.59
C ILE A 381 -32.31 6.01 1.86
N LEU A 382 -31.76 4.93 2.42
CA LEU A 382 -32.51 3.69 2.67
C LEU A 382 -33.59 3.83 3.74
N LYS A 383 -33.39 4.71 4.74
CA LYS A 383 -34.39 4.99 5.78
C LYS A 383 -35.43 6.02 5.36
N THR A 384 -35.19 6.76 4.28
CA THR A 384 -36.06 7.83 3.82
C THR A 384 -37.01 7.33 2.74
N SER A 385 -38.32 7.49 2.97
CA SER A 385 -39.33 7.15 1.97
C SER A 385 -39.42 8.20 0.85
N GLY A 386 -39.90 7.79 -0.32
CA GLY A 386 -40.20 8.68 -1.44
C GLY A 386 -39.23 8.57 -2.64
N TYR A 387 -38.18 7.76 -2.51
CA TYR A 387 -37.27 7.49 -3.63
C TYR A 387 -37.80 6.40 -4.58
N PRO A 388 -37.47 6.45 -5.88
CA PRO A 388 -37.81 5.40 -6.82
C PRO A 388 -37.18 4.06 -6.42
N ARG A 389 -38.02 3.01 -6.29
CA ARG A 389 -37.57 1.67 -5.87
C ARG A 389 -36.41 1.13 -6.71
N ALA A 390 -36.41 1.42 -8.01
CA ALA A 390 -35.34 0.98 -8.92
C ALA A 390 -33.98 1.57 -8.53
N LEU A 391 -33.92 2.87 -8.18
CA LEU A 391 -32.69 3.54 -7.75
C LEU A 391 -32.22 3.00 -6.40
N THR A 392 -33.15 2.78 -5.46
CA THR A 392 -32.83 2.19 -4.16
C THR A 392 -32.23 0.77 -4.28
N ILE A 393 -32.82 -0.09 -5.13
CA ILE A 393 -32.29 -1.44 -5.38
C ILE A 393 -30.91 -1.35 -6.03
N LEU A 394 -30.75 -0.48 -7.03
CA LEU A 394 -29.49 -0.30 -7.73
C LEU A 394 -28.38 0.21 -6.80
N LEU A 395 -28.70 1.17 -5.93
CA LEU A 395 -27.84 1.70 -4.89
C LEU A 395 -27.34 0.56 -3.98
N CYS A 396 -28.26 -0.29 -3.50
CA CYS A 396 -27.89 -1.41 -2.64
C CYS A 396 -26.99 -2.44 -3.34
N VAL A 397 -27.27 -2.75 -4.61
CA VAL A 397 -26.43 -3.65 -5.40
C VAL A 397 -25.00 -3.10 -5.51
N PHE A 398 -24.84 -1.81 -5.81
CA PHE A 398 -23.52 -1.19 -5.89
C PHE A 398 -22.80 -1.15 -4.54
N ILE A 399 -23.51 -0.84 -3.45
CA ILE A 399 -22.92 -0.87 -2.12
C ILE A 399 -22.50 -2.28 -1.73
N ALA A 400 -23.29 -3.32 -2.05
CA ALA A 400 -22.94 -4.70 -1.77
C ALA A 400 -21.70 -5.17 -2.56
N ILE A 401 -21.50 -4.65 -3.77
CA ILE A 401 -20.35 -4.99 -4.62
C ILE A 401 -19.05 -4.35 -4.11
N ILE A 402 -19.09 -3.14 -3.55
CA ILE A 402 -17.88 -2.41 -3.14
C ILE A 402 -17.00 -3.21 -2.14
N PRO A 403 -17.52 -3.72 -1.01
CA PRO A 403 -16.75 -4.55 -0.08
C PRO A 403 -16.15 -5.79 -0.74
N LEU A 404 -16.91 -6.46 -1.61
CA LEU A 404 -16.47 -7.67 -2.31
C LEU A 404 -15.31 -7.39 -3.28
N THR A 405 -15.23 -6.19 -3.85
CA THR A 405 -14.16 -5.80 -4.79
C THR A 405 -12.96 -5.15 -4.08
N LYS A 406 -13.17 -4.41 -3.00
CA LYS A 406 -12.13 -3.65 -2.30
C LYS A 406 -11.42 -4.43 -1.20
N ILE A 407 -12.13 -5.26 -0.42
CA ILE A 407 -11.51 -6.00 0.69
C ILE A 407 -10.39 -6.93 0.20
N PRO A 408 -10.55 -7.71 -0.89
CA PRO A 408 -9.45 -8.54 -1.38
C PRO A 408 -8.24 -7.72 -1.86
N LEU A 409 -8.44 -6.48 -2.32
CA LEU A 409 -7.35 -5.59 -2.72
C LEU A 409 -6.59 -5.05 -1.50
N ASN A 410 -7.32 -4.54 -0.50
CA ASN A 410 -6.73 -3.95 0.70
C ASN A 410 -6.21 -5.02 1.69
N GLY A 411 -6.77 -6.22 1.68
CA GLY A 411 -6.36 -7.34 2.53
C GLY A 411 -5.06 -8.01 2.08
N ARG A 412 -4.69 -7.91 0.79
CA ARG A 412 -3.50 -8.55 0.22
C ARG A 412 -2.19 -8.13 0.90
N PRO A 413 -1.89 -6.83 1.07
CA PRO A 413 -0.68 -6.41 1.79
C PRO A 413 -0.64 -6.91 3.23
N ILE A 414 -1.80 -7.01 3.90
CA ILE A 414 -1.90 -7.56 5.26
C ILE A 414 -1.55 -9.05 5.25
N ILE A 415 -2.16 -9.83 4.36
CA ILE A 415 -1.88 -11.27 4.20
C ILE A 415 -0.39 -11.49 3.92
N ALA A 416 0.19 -10.73 2.99
CA ALA A 416 1.62 -10.82 2.66
C ALA A 416 2.51 -10.52 3.88
N THR A 417 2.16 -9.50 4.67
CA THR A 417 2.89 -9.15 5.90
C THR A 417 2.82 -10.29 6.91
N VAL A 418 1.64 -10.89 7.12
CA VAL A 418 1.46 -12.03 8.03
C VAL A 418 2.20 -13.27 7.53
N GLU A 419 2.20 -13.53 6.22
CA GLU A 419 2.96 -14.64 5.63
C GLU A 419 4.48 -14.47 5.81
N VAL A 420 5.00 -13.24 5.73
CA VAL A 420 6.40 -12.94 6.01
C VAL A 420 6.71 -13.14 7.49
N LEU A 421 5.88 -12.65 8.40
CA LEU A 421 6.05 -12.84 9.85
C LEU A 421 5.95 -14.32 10.26
N ALA A 422 5.13 -15.11 9.56
CA ALA A 422 4.99 -16.54 9.77
C ALA A 422 6.13 -17.37 9.14
N GLY A 423 7.12 -16.74 8.49
CA GLY A 423 8.24 -17.43 7.84
C GLY A 423 7.85 -18.26 6.62
N LEU A 424 6.71 -17.96 5.97
CA LEU A 424 6.20 -18.68 4.80
C LEU A 424 6.69 -18.11 3.47
N HIS A 425 7.30 -16.92 3.51
CA HIS A 425 8.08 -16.38 2.41
C HIS A 425 9.53 -16.87 2.52
N HIS A 426 9.98 -17.59 1.51
CA HIS A 426 11.26 -18.29 1.53
C HIS A 426 12.50 -17.38 1.62
N HIS A 427 12.42 -16.05 1.42
CA HIS A 427 13.64 -15.24 1.27
C HIS A 427 13.57 -13.74 1.65
N ALA A 428 12.62 -13.26 2.46
CA ALA A 428 12.63 -11.84 2.85
C ALA A 428 13.68 -11.48 3.92
N MET A 429 14.25 -12.48 4.61
CA MET A 429 15.32 -12.34 5.59
C MET A 429 16.25 -13.55 5.44
N ALA A 430 17.46 -13.35 4.91
CA ALA A 430 18.50 -14.38 4.85
C ALA A 430 19.07 -14.75 6.24
N ASP A 431 18.28 -14.60 7.30
CA ASP A 431 18.72 -14.74 8.69
C ASP A 431 17.60 -15.18 9.66
N SER A 432 16.44 -15.63 9.15
CA SER A 432 15.40 -16.23 10.01
C SER A 432 15.27 -17.72 9.73
N ASP A 433 15.78 -18.51 10.67
CA ASP A 433 15.75 -19.97 10.81
C ASP A 433 14.33 -20.58 10.90
N GLY A 434 13.30 -19.88 10.41
CA GLY A 434 11.91 -20.09 10.83
C GLY A 434 11.25 -21.37 10.33
N LEU A 435 11.60 -21.89 9.13
CA LEU A 435 10.83 -23.00 8.51
C LEU A 435 11.57 -23.76 7.39
N VAL A 436 12.89 -23.70 7.35
CA VAL A 436 13.69 -24.44 6.36
C VAL A 436 13.51 -25.95 6.60
N GLY A 437 12.80 -26.65 5.70
CA GLY A 437 12.64 -28.11 5.74
C GLY A 437 11.20 -28.66 5.82
N ARG A 438 10.13 -27.84 5.94
CA ARG A 438 8.75 -28.37 5.93
C ARG A 438 8.22 -28.67 4.51
N SER A 439 7.38 -29.71 4.40
CA SER A 439 6.71 -30.16 3.17
C SER A 439 5.95 -29.03 2.45
N ALA A 440 5.98 -29.03 1.12
CA ALA A 440 5.25 -28.08 0.28
C ALA A 440 3.74 -28.04 0.60
N THR A 441 3.17 -29.16 1.04
CA THR A 441 1.76 -29.27 1.45
C THR A 441 1.46 -28.48 2.72
N PHE A 442 2.38 -28.47 3.69
CA PHE A 442 2.23 -27.70 4.93
C PHE A 442 2.25 -26.19 4.66
N ARG A 443 3.14 -25.74 3.76
CA ARG A 443 3.18 -24.33 3.34
C ARG A 443 1.89 -23.91 2.63
N GLY A 444 1.34 -24.78 1.76
CA GLY A 444 0.04 -24.56 1.11
C GLY A 444 -1.09 -24.40 2.13
N PHE A 445 -1.17 -25.32 3.10
CA PHE A 445 -2.17 -25.24 4.18
C PHE A 445 -2.04 -23.96 5.01
N MET A 446 -0.81 -23.57 5.37
CA MET A 446 -0.57 -22.35 6.15
C MET A 446 -0.96 -21.06 5.40
N ARG A 447 -0.72 -21.00 4.08
CA ARG A 447 -1.19 -19.86 3.27
C ARG A 447 -2.72 -19.76 3.24
N ILE A 448 -3.40 -20.89 3.09
CA ILE A 448 -4.88 -20.94 3.16
C ILE A 448 -5.35 -20.49 4.54
N PHE A 449 -4.74 -21.02 5.60
CA PHE A 449 -5.07 -20.66 6.97
C PHE A 449 -4.91 -19.16 7.24
N ILE A 450 -3.79 -18.56 6.83
CA ILE A 450 -3.55 -17.11 7.03
C ILE A 450 -4.59 -16.26 6.31
N ARG A 451 -4.93 -16.60 5.05
CA ARG A 451 -5.95 -15.87 4.29
C ARG A 451 -7.30 -15.93 4.98
N VAL A 452 -7.73 -17.11 5.41
CA VAL A 452 -9.00 -17.28 6.13
C VAL A 452 -8.96 -16.57 7.49
N ALA A 453 -7.89 -16.75 8.28
CA ALA A 453 -7.72 -16.11 9.58
C ALA A 453 -7.76 -14.58 9.48
N THR A 454 -7.16 -13.99 8.44
CA THR A 454 -7.18 -12.54 8.22
C THR A 454 -8.61 -12.02 8.01
N ILE A 455 -9.44 -12.71 7.22
CA ILE A 455 -10.85 -12.36 7.03
C ILE A 455 -11.63 -12.50 8.35
N LEU A 456 -11.36 -13.56 9.12
CA LEU A 456 -11.98 -13.75 10.43
C LEU A 456 -11.61 -12.65 11.42
N VAL A 457 -10.38 -12.14 11.38
CA VAL A 457 -9.97 -10.96 12.18
C VAL A 457 -10.80 -9.73 11.79
N PHE A 458 -10.98 -9.46 10.49
CA PHE A 458 -11.83 -8.35 10.04
C PHE A 458 -13.26 -8.50 10.54
N LEU A 459 -13.81 -9.71 10.43
CA LEU A 459 -15.14 -10.05 10.92
C LEU A 459 -15.26 -9.79 12.43
N VAL A 460 -14.35 -10.33 13.26
CA VAL A 460 -14.38 -10.17 14.71
C VAL A 460 -14.33 -8.69 15.10
N ILE A 461 -13.42 -7.92 14.52
CA ILE A 461 -13.30 -6.49 14.82
C ILE A 461 -14.58 -5.74 14.40
N SER A 462 -15.16 -6.07 13.24
CA SER A 462 -16.43 -5.47 12.80
C SER A 462 -17.60 -5.77 13.73
N ILE A 463 -17.58 -6.91 14.45
CA ILE A 463 -18.59 -7.26 15.46
C ILE A 463 -18.35 -6.47 16.75
N LEU A 464 -17.08 -6.32 17.17
CA LEU A 464 -16.71 -5.59 18.39
C LEU A 464 -16.92 -4.07 18.28
N PHE A 465 -16.66 -3.50 17.10
CA PHE A 465 -16.77 -2.06 16.83
C PHE A 465 -17.68 -1.80 15.62
N PRO A 466 -19.01 -1.90 15.77
CA PRO A 466 -19.96 -1.78 14.66
C PRO A 466 -20.32 -0.32 14.33
N SER A 467 -19.38 0.62 14.43
CA SER A 467 -19.61 2.06 14.26
C SER A 467 -18.79 2.59 13.09
N PHE A 468 -19.43 2.76 11.94
CA PHE A 468 -18.78 3.16 10.69
C PHE A 468 -18.07 4.51 10.81
N ASP A 469 -18.76 5.54 11.29
CA ASP A 469 -18.24 6.89 11.49
C ASP A 469 -16.98 6.93 12.37
N SER A 470 -16.99 6.21 13.48
CA SER A 470 -15.90 6.19 14.46
C SER A 470 -14.66 5.49 13.90
N ILE A 471 -14.84 4.39 13.13
CA ILE A 471 -13.75 3.73 12.42
C ILE A 471 -13.12 4.68 11.41
N MET A 472 -13.96 5.39 10.62
CA MET A 472 -13.48 6.31 9.59
C MET A 472 -12.80 7.55 10.18
N ALA A 473 -13.33 8.07 11.28
CA ALA A 473 -12.72 9.18 11.99
C ALA A 473 -11.35 8.79 12.58
N PHE A 474 -11.23 7.61 13.19
CA PHE A 474 -9.94 7.08 13.66
C PHE A 474 -8.96 6.88 12.49
N MET A 475 -9.42 6.27 11.40
CA MET A 475 -8.61 6.03 10.20
C MET A 475 -8.05 7.34 9.65
N GLY A 476 -8.87 8.37 9.46
CA GLY A 476 -8.41 9.64 8.92
C GLY A 476 -7.53 10.45 9.88
N SER A 477 -7.95 10.59 11.15
CA SER A 477 -7.28 11.48 12.12
C SER A 477 -5.97 10.91 12.64
N ALA A 478 -5.89 9.60 12.88
CA ALA A 478 -4.71 8.97 13.47
C ALA A 478 -3.82 8.32 12.40
N LEU A 479 -4.39 7.63 11.41
CA LEU A 479 -3.61 6.81 10.48
C LEU A 479 -3.24 7.61 9.23
N CYS A 480 -4.22 8.07 8.45
CA CYS A 480 -3.97 8.81 7.21
C CYS A 480 -3.15 10.09 7.47
N PHE A 481 -3.50 10.84 8.51
CA PHE A 481 -2.76 12.06 8.88
C PHE A 481 -1.32 11.80 9.31
N THR A 482 -1.04 10.72 10.03
CA THR A 482 0.35 10.41 10.44
C THR A 482 1.18 9.89 9.27
N ILE A 483 0.55 9.23 8.30
CA ILE A 483 1.20 8.68 7.11
C ILE A 483 1.55 9.76 6.08
N CYS A 484 0.64 10.72 5.88
CA CYS A 484 0.76 11.78 4.89
C CYS A 484 1.67 12.91 5.38
#